data_AF-A0A975IWT8-F1
#
_entry.id   AF-A0A975IWT8-F1
#
_cell.length_a   1.000
_cell.length_b   1.000
_cell.length_c   1.000
_cell.angle_alpha   90.00
_cell.angle_beta   90.00
_cell.angle_gamma   90.00
#
_symmetry.space_group_name_H-M   'P 1'
#
loop_
_entity.id
_entity.type
_entity.pdbx_description
1 polymer ?
#
loop_
_entity_poly.entity_id
_entity_poly.type
_entity_poly.pdbx_seq_one_letter_code
_entity_poly.pdbx_strand_id
1 'polypeptide(L)'
;MRLAGDPAGLAALRLASLAPLDDRIAADGRYLTFGERSDPVVAVAPAGLAASQPIAVVIALDDHFTVRLASAARLWRALTARSAAGPKDGLTELQRQRLVLMLRALDARASGARRRDIAAALFGRSAVPPGAAFDDHHLKSRTARLIRDGQAMVAGGYRRLLAV
;
A
#
# COMPACT_ATOMS: atom_id res chain seq x y z
N MET A 1 -2.88 -29.21 11.58
CA MET A 1 -2.16 -30.20 10.76
C MET A 1 -1.14 -29.45 9.92
N ARG A 2 0.16 -29.69 10.12
CA ARG A 2 1.26 -28.97 9.43
C ARG A 2 1.72 -29.87 8.27
N LEU A 3 1.27 -29.61 7.06
CA LEU A 3 1.77 -30.29 5.87
C LEU A 3 3.12 -29.65 5.51
N ALA A 4 4.19 -30.08 6.17
CA ALA A 4 5.54 -29.76 5.75
C ALA A 4 5.97 -30.86 4.75
N GLY A 5 5.83 -30.58 3.45
CA GLY A 5 6.45 -31.41 2.42
C GLY A 5 7.98 -31.36 2.57
N ASP A 6 8.64 -32.49 2.33
CA ASP A 6 10.10 -32.58 2.36
C ASP A 6 10.73 -31.55 1.39
N PRO A 7 11.48 -30.56 1.89
CA PRO A 7 12.08 -29.53 1.04
C PRO A 7 13.34 -30.00 0.30
N ALA A 8 13.80 -31.25 0.52
CA ALA A 8 15.10 -31.75 0.06
C ALA A 8 15.32 -31.80 -1.46
N GLY A 9 14.32 -31.45 -2.29
CA GLY A 9 14.46 -31.39 -3.76
C GLY A 9 13.98 -30.09 -4.41
N LEU A 10 13.47 -29.12 -3.63
CA LEU A 10 13.00 -27.85 -4.18
C LEU A 10 14.20 -26.92 -4.32
N ALA A 11 14.38 -26.29 -5.49
CA ALA A 11 15.34 -25.21 -5.66
C ALA A 11 15.04 -24.11 -4.63
N ALA A 12 15.80 -24.11 -3.53
CA ALA A 12 15.52 -23.32 -2.36
C ALA A 12 15.91 -21.86 -2.61
N LEU A 13 14.91 -21.00 -2.73
CA LEU A 13 15.12 -19.56 -2.66
C LEU A 13 15.61 -19.19 -1.26
N ARG A 14 16.51 -18.22 -1.20
CA ARG A 14 17.09 -17.68 0.04
C ARG A 14 16.79 -16.20 0.09
N LEU A 15 16.51 -15.64 1.26
CA LEU A 15 16.30 -14.19 1.37
C LEU A 15 17.55 -13.40 0.98
N ALA A 16 18.74 -13.95 1.22
CA ALA A 16 20.01 -13.36 0.83
C ALA A 16 20.18 -13.18 -0.69
N SER A 17 19.34 -13.80 -1.53
CA SER A 17 19.37 -13.54 -2.97
C SER A 17 18.81 -12.17 -3.35
N LEU A 18 18.21 -11.44 -2.41
CA LEU A 18 17.80 -10.05 -2.55
C LEU A 18 18.31 -9.23 -1.36
N ALA A 19 18.94 -8.08 -1.63
CA ALA A 19 19.15 -7.08 -0.59
C ALA A 19 17.77 -6.48 -0.22
N PRO A 20 17.31 -6.58 1.05
CA PRO A 20 16.06 -5.97 1.45
C PRO A 20 16.15 -4.43 1.34
N LEU A 21 15.06 -3.80 0.93
CA LEU A 21 14.89 -2.35 1.00
C LEU A 21 14.81 -1.86 2.45
N ASP A 22 14.24 -2.68 3.32
CA ASP A 22 14.12 -2.44 4.76
C ASP A 22 14.10 -3.76 5.52
N ASP A 23 14.70 -3.77 6.70
CA ASP A 23 14.82 -4.94 7.58
C ASP A 23 14.61 -4.50 9.03
N ARG A 24 13.42 -4.80 9.54
CA ARG A 24 12.98 -4.36 10.86
C ARG A 24 12.70 -5.55 11.75
N ILE A 25 13.40 -5.63 12.87
CA ILE A 25 13.14 -6.62 13.93
C ILE A 25 12.22 -5.99 14.98
N ALA A 26 11.15 -6.68 15.34
CA ALA A 26 10.20 -6.31 16.37
C ALA A 26 9.89 -7.51 17.27
N ALA A 27 9.14 -7.28 18.36
CA ALA A 27 8.82 -8.32 19.34
C ALA A 27 7.99 -9.48 18.76
N ASP A 28 7.22 -9.23 17.71
CA ASP A 28 6.36 -10.17 17.00
C ASP A 28 7.03 -10.83 15.79
N GLY A 29 8.25 -10.43 15.44
CA GLY A 29 9.03 -11.06 14.37
C GLY A 29 9.93 -10.09 13.61
N ARG A 30 10.45 -10.57 12.48
CA ARG A 30 11.28 -9.79 11.56
C ARG A 30 10.48 -9.47 10.30
N TYR A 31 10.49 -8.21 9.92
CA TYR A 31 9.80 -7.66 8.75
C TYR A 31 10.84 -7.29 7.71
N LEU A 32 10.77 -7.95 6.56
CA LEU A 32 11.69 -7.70 5.45
C LEU A 32 10.89 -7.14 4.29
N THR A 33 11.34 -6.02 3.73
CA THR A 33 10.72 -5.42 2.54
C THR A 33 11.62 -5.65 1.33
N PHE A 34 11.06 -6.20 0.26
CA PHE A 34 11.76 -6.53 -0.99
C PHE A 34 11.12 -5.86 -2.19
N GLY A 35 11.82 -5.87 -3.34
CA GLY A 35 11.29 -5.35 -4.61
C GLY A 35 11.68 -3.89 -4.85
N GLU A 36 10.92 -3.21 -5.72
CA GLU A 36 11.09 -1.79 -5.99
C GLU A 36 10.31 -0.94 -4.97
N ARG A 37 10.74 0.31 -4.72
CA ARG A 37 10.02 1.24 -3.82
C ARG A 37 8.57 1.51 -4.26
N SER A 38 8.29 1.33 -5.55
CA SER A 38 6.98 1.46 -6.18
C SER A 38 6.06 0.25 -5.98
N ASP A 39 6.61 -0.94 -5.68
CA ASP A 39 5.87 -2.19 -5.45
C ASP A 39 6.52 -3.05 -4.36
N PRO A 40 6.65 -2.54 -3.11
CA PRO A 40 7.34 -3.26 -2.05
C PRO A 40 6.55 -4.51 -1.64
N VAL A 41 7.26 -5.63 -1.54
CA VAL A 41 6.74 -6.88 -0.98
C VAL A 41 7.23 -7.02 0.45
N VAL A 42 6.31 -7.06 1.41
CA VAL A 42 6.64 -7.28 2.83
C VAL A 42 6.53 -8.76 3.15
N ALA A 43 7.63 -9.35 3.63
CA ALA A 43 7.68 -10.69 4.19
C ALA A 43 7.82 -10.61 5.70
N VAL A 44 7.03 -11.40 6.42
CA VAL A 44 7.14 -11.57 7.88
C VAL A 44 7.83 -12.90 8.15
N ALA A 45 8.94 -12.86 8.87
CA ALA A 45 9.74 -14.01 9.22
C ALA A 45 9.78 -14.19 10.75
N PRO A 46 9.87 -15.44 11.24
CA PRO A 46 10.14 -15.68 12.65
C PRO A 46 11.48 -15.06 13.07
N ALA A 47 11.57 -14.66 14.35
CA ALA A 47 12.80 -14.15 14.92
C ALA A 47 13.92 -15.20 14.77
N GLY A 48 15.07 -14.78 14.24
CA GLY A 48 16.24 -15.65 14.04
C GLY A 48 16.35 -16.34 12.66
N LEU A 49 15.45 -16.06 11.71
CA LEU A 49 15.61 -16.55 10.34
C LEU A 49 16.91 -16.01 9.71
N ALA A 50 17.89 -16.89 9.47
CA ALA A 50 19.11 -16.54 8.76
C ALA A 50 18.81 -16.37 7.26
N ALA A 51 19.27 -15.26 6.67
CA ALA A 51 18.97 -14.92 5.27
C ALA A 51 19.50 -15.97 4.27
N SER A 52 20.47 -16.80 4.67
CA SER A 52 21.09 -17.86 3.88
C SER A 52 20.31 -19.19 3.87
N GLN A 53 19.27 -19.33 4.69
CA GLN A 53 18.48 -20.56 4.75
C GLN A 53 17.39 -20.61 3.68
N PRO A 54 17.01 -21.82 3.21
CA PRO A 54 15.80 -22.03 2.41
C PRO A 54 14.58 -21.41 3.08
N ILE A 55 13.75 -20.71 2.29
CA ILE A 55 12.50 -20.15 2.79
C ILE A 55 11.28 -20.89 2.25
N ALA A 56 10.27 -21.02 3.10
CA ALA A 56 8.94 -21.48 2.74
C ALA A 56 7.90 -20.45 3.23
N VAL A 57 6.82 -20.27 2.47
CA VAL A 57 5.70 -19.41 2.85
C VAL A 57 4.56 -20.28 3.35
N VAL A 58 4.07 -20.00 4.56
CA VAL A 58 2.89 -20.64 5.12
C VAL A 58 1.71 -19.69 4.99
N ILE A 59 0.64 -20.12 4.32
CA ILE A 59 -0.56 -19.33 4.10
C ILE A 59 -1.71 -19.96 4.87
N ALA A 60 -2.33 -19.18 5.76
CA ALA A 60 -3.54 -19.60 6.45
C ALA A 60 -4.72 -19.65 5.48
N LEU A 61 -5.53 -20.72 5.57
CA LEU A 61 -6.81 -20.83 4.85
C LEU A 61 -7.88 -20.03 5.60
N ASP A 62 -7.81 -18.71 5.49
CA ASP A 62 -8.72 -17.74 6.13
C ASP A 62 -9.42 -16.86 5.07
N ASP A 63 -10.28 -15.93 5.51
CA ASP A 63 -10.96 -14.97 4.62
C ASP A 63 -10.01 -14.10 3.77
N HIS A 64 -8.72 -14.07 4.12
CA HIS A 64 -7.68 -13.32 3.42
C HIS A 64 -6.77 -14.22 2.57
N PHE A 65 -7.11 -15.50 2.39
CA PHE A 65 -6.29 -16.50 1.70
C PHE A 65 -5.82 -16.02 0.32
N THR A 66 -6.73 -15.47 -0.49
CA THR A 66 -6.43 -15.00 -1.85
C THR A 66 -5.42 -13.85 -1.87
N VAL A 67 -5.56 -12.90 -0.93
CA VAL A 67 -4.63 -11.77 -0.77
C VAL A 67 -3.25 -12.26 -0.34
N ARG A 68 -3.20 -13.21 0.61
CA ARG A 68 -1.94 -13.81 1.07
C ARG A 68 -1.26 -14.63 -0.04
N LEU A 69 -2.03 -15.34 -0.85
CA LEU A 69 -1.54 -16.09 -2.02
C LEU A 69 -0.97 -15.16 -3.09
N ALA A 70 -1.67 -14.07 -3.42
CA ALA A 70 -1.17 -13.06 -4.35
C ALA A 70 0.14 -12.44 -3.84
N SER A 71 0.23 -12.15 -2.55
CA SER A 71 1.45 -11.65 -1.90
C SER A 71 2.62 -12.65 -1.96
N ALA A 72 2.35 -13.94 -1.76
CA ALA A 72 3.37 -14.99 -1.90
C ALA A 72 3.88 -15.11 -3.35
N ALA A 73 2.97 -15.03 -4.33
CA ALA A 73 3.34 -15.02 -5.74
C ALA A 73 4.17 -13.79 -6.12
N ARG A 74 3.89 -12.61 -5.51
CA ARG A 74 4.70 -11.40 -5.65
C ARG A 74 6.09 -11.58 -5.07
N LEU A 75 6.21 -12.13 -3.87
CA LEU A 75 7.50 -12.44 -3.22
C LEU A 75 8.35 -13.38 -4.09
N TRP A 76 7.74 -14.45 -4.61
CA TRP A 76 8.43 -15.38 -5.49
C TRP A 76 8.92 -14.73 -6.79
N ARG A 77 8.12 -13.85 -7.41
CA ARG A 77 8.54 -13.08 -8.59
C ARG A 77 9.71 -12.15 -8.28
N ALA A 78 9.67 -11.46 -7.15
CA ALA A 78 10.77 -10.60 -6.71
C ALA A 78 12.06 -11.43 -6.53
N LEU A 79 11.99 -12.57 -5.85
CA LEU A 79 13.14 -13.43 -5.55
C LEU A 79 13.75 -14.11 -6.78
N THR A 80 12.94 -14.39 -7.82
CA THR A 80 13.39 -15.07 -9.04
C THR A 80 13.94 -14.11 -10.10
N ALA A 81 14.15 -12.82 -9.76
CA ALA A 81 14.59 -11.75 -10.65
C ALA A 81 13.75 -11.61 -11.93
N ARG A 82 12.53 -12.16 -11.94
CA ARG A 82 11.56 -11.96 -13.02
C ARG A 82 10.79 -10.68 -12.73
N SER A 83 11.52 -9.57 -12.80
CA SER A 83 10.96 -8.22 -12.72
C SER A 83 10.10 -7.99 -13.95
N ALA A 84 8.81 -8.34 -13.83
CA ALA A 84 7.80 -7.92 -14.78
C ALA A 84 7.29 -6.57 -14.31
N ALA A 85 7.83 -5.53 -14.96
CA ALA A 85 7.56 -4.10 -14.86
C ALA A 85 6.14 -3.68 -14.41
N GLY A 86 6.10 -2.59 -13.64
CA GLY A 86 4.93 -1.76 -13.38
C GLY A 86 4.26 -1.99 -12.01
N PRO A 87 3.73 -0.93 -11.35
CA PRO A 87 2.88 -1.08 -10.17
C PRO A 87 1.65 -1.93 -10.55
N LYS A 88 1.43 -3.05 -9.86
CA LYS A 88 0.34 -4.00 -10.14
C LYS A 88 -0.78 -3.93 -9.09
N ASP A 89 -0.94 -2.78 -8.43
CA ASP A 89 -2.03 -2.54 -7.48
C ASP A 89 -3.39 -2.33 -8.17
N GLY A 90 -3.46 -2.52 -9.50
CA GLY A 90 -4.66 -2.37 -10.33
C GLY A 90 -5.23 -0.95 -10.35
N LEU A 91 -4.51 0.03 -9.80
CA LEU A 91 -4.96 1.41 -9.76
C LEU A 91 -4.61 2.10 -11.08
N THR A 92 -5.62 2.68 -11.70
CA THR A 92 -5.43 3.65 -12.79
C THR A 92 -4.76 4.92 -12.26
N GLU A 93 -4.05 5.63 -13.11
CA GLU A 93 -3.41 6.90 -12.76
C GLU A 93 -4.41 7.91 -12.16
N LEU A 94 -5.65 7.94 -12.69
CA LEU A 94 -6.73 8.77 -12.16
C LEU A 94 -7.13 8.37 -10.73
N GLN A 95 -7.18 7.08 -10.42
CA GLN A 95 -7.47 6.61 -9.06
C GLN A 95 -6.33 7.00 -8.11
N ARG A 96 -5.07 6.88 -8.52
CA ARG A 96 -3.90 7.29 -7.74
C ARG A 96 -3.92 8.80 -7.46
N GLN A 97 -4.15 9.62 -8.48
CA GLN A 97 -4.28 11.07 -8.32
C GLN A 97 -5.41 11.44 -7.35
N ARG A 98 -6.56 10.77 -7.46
CA ARG A 98 -7.67 10.98 -6.53
C ARG A 98 -7.28 10.61 -5.10
N LEU A 99 -6.57 9.50 -4.87
CA LEU A 99 -6.05 9.10 -3.56
C LEU A 99 -5.13 10.15 -2.95
N VAL A 100 -4.20 10.70 -3.75
CA VAL A 100 -3.31 11.79 -3.32
C VAL A 100 -4.11 13.04 -2.93
N LEU A 101 -5.13 13.42 -3.72
CA LEU A 101 -5.97 14.57 -3.39
C LEU A 101 -6.79 14.35 -2.12
N MET A 102 -7.29 13.14 -1.87
CA MET A 102 -8.02 12.79 -0.65
C MET A 102 -7.11 12.89 0.59
N LEU A 103 -5.88 12.38 0.50
CA LEU A 103 -4.89 12.49 1.57
C LEU A 103 -4.56 13.96 1.88
N ARG A 104 -4.21 14.75 0.87
CA ARG A 104 -3.91 16.19 1.05
C ARG A 104 -5.11 16.97 1.63
N ALA A 105 -6.33 16.65 1.20
CA ALA A 105 -7.55 17.26 1.74
C ALA A 105 -7.75 16.90 3.22
N LEU A 106 -7.47 15.66 3.59
CA LEU A 106 -7.57 15.18 4.97
C LEU A 106 -6.52 15.84 5.86
N ASP A 107 -5.27 15.90 5.43
CA ASP A 107 -4.17 16.54 6.18
C ASP A 107 -4.48 18.03 6.42
N ALA A 108 -4.91 18.74 5.38
CA ALA A 108 -5.29 20.14 5.52
C ALA A 108 -6.49 20.32 6.47
N ARG A 109 -7.46 19.39 6.44
CA ARG A 109 -8.60 19.40 7.35
C ARG A 109 -8.20 19.13 8.79
N ALA A 110 -7.27 18.21 9.02
CA ALA A 110 -6.71 17.92 10.34
C ALA A 110 -5.95 19.13 10.91
N SER A 111 -5.30 19.92 10.05
CA SER A 111 -4.68 21.21 10.38
C SER A 111 -5.68 22.37 10.55
N GLY A 112 -6.99 22.10 10.57
CA GLY A 112 -8.03 23.12 10.80
C GLY A 112 -8.36 24.00 9.58
N ALA A 113 -7.84 23.70 8.39
CA ALA A 113 -8.09 24.51 7.21
C ALA A 113 -9.58 24.53 6.83
N ARG A 114 -10.06 25.69 6.35
CA ARG A 114 -11.42 25.83 5.84
C ARG A 114 -11.49 25.24 4.43
N ARG A 115 -12.68 24.79 4.02
CA ARG A 115 -12.87 24.14 2.70
C ARG A 115 -12.37 24.98 1.53
N ARG A 116 -12.51 26.31 1.61
CA ARG A 116 -12.03 27.21 0.55
C ARG A 116 -10.51 27.23 0.44
N ASP A 117 -9.81 27.22 1.56
CA ASP A 117 -8.34 27.17 1.60
C ASP A 117 -7.83 25.82 1.07
N ILE A 118 -8.51 24.74 1.45
CA ILE A 118 -8.25 23.39 0.91
C ILE A 118 -8.45 23.39 -0.61
N ALA A 119 -9.57 23.91 -1.10
CA ALA A 119 -9.84 23.99 -2.54
C ALA A 119 -8.76 24.79 -3.27
N ALA A 120 -8.32 25.92 -2.71
CA ALA A 120 -7.30 26.78 -3.30
C ALA A 120 -5.93 26.11 -3.34
N ALA A 121 -5.58 25.31 -2.33
CA ALA A 121 -4.36 24.53 -2.29
C ALA A 121 -4.38 23.34 -3.27
N LEU A 122 -5.53 22.69 -3.45
CA LEU A 122 -5.67 21.50 -4.32
C LEU A 122 -5.85 21.84 -5.80
N PHE A 123 -6.57 22.93 -6.12
CA PHE A 123 -6.97 23.26 -7.49
C PHE A 123 -6.40 24.59 -7.99
N GLY A 124 -5.63 25.29 -7.16
CA GLY A 124 -5.07 26.60 -7.46
C GLY A 124 -5.97 27.75 -7.02
N ARG A 125 -5.35 28.84 -6.55
CA ARG A 125 -6.06 30.03 -6.05
C ARG A 125 -6.89 30.71 -7.16
N SER A 126 -6.42 30.71 -8.40
CA SER A 126 -7.12 31.31 -9.54
C SER A 126 -8.42 30.59 -9.92
N ALA A 127 -8.52 29.28 -9.62
CA ALA A 127 -9.71 28.49 -9.90
C ALA A 127 -10.80 28.63 -8.81
N VAL A 128 -10.48 29.25 -7.66
CA VAL A 128 -11.37 29.36 -6.51
C VAL A 128 -11.90 30.80 -6.37
N PRO A 129 -13.21 31.03 -6.56
CA PRO A 129 -13.77 32.37 -6.49
C PRO A 129 -13.68 32.98 -5.08
N PRO A 130 -13.70 34.32 -4.97
CA PRO A 130 -13.66 35.01 -3.70
C PRO A 130 -14.97 34.98 -2.92
N GLY A 131 -14.85 35.07 -1.60
CA GLY A 131 -15.97 35.27 -0.67
C GLY A 131 -17.11 34.26 -0.84
N ALA A 132 -18.33 34.78 -0.80
CA ALA A 132 -19.58 34.02 -0.91
C ALA A 132 -19.76 33.33 -2.28
N ALA A 133 -19.09 33.78 -3.34
CA ALA A 133 -19.17 33.11 -4.64
C ALA A 133 -18.61 31.68 -4.61
N PHE A 134 -17.80 31.33 -3.60
CA PHE A 134 -17.39 29.94 -3.36
C PHE A 134 -18.54 29.05 -2.88
N ASP A 135 -19.60 29.61 -2.28
CA ASP A 135 -20.65 28.81 -1.66
C ASP A 135 -21.49 28.02 -2.64
N ASP A 136 -21.61 28.50 -3.87
CA ASP A 136 -22.31 27.84 -4.98
C ASP A 136 -21.36 27.28 -6.04
N HIS A 137 -20.05 27.32 -5.79
CA HIS A 137 -19.04 26.86 -6.74
C HIS A 137 -18.83 25.34 -6.67
N HIS A 138 -18.67 24.69 -7.83
CA HIS A 138 -18.48 23.23 -7.92
C HIS A 138 -17.26 22.72 -7.13
N LEU A 139 -16.24 23.56 -6.91
CA LEU A 139 -15.06 23.18 -6.10
C LEU A 139 -15.38 23.00 -4.62
N LYS A 140 -16.44 23.62 -4.08
CA LYS A 140 -16.89 23.39 -2.69
C LYS A 140 -17.36 21.96 -2.51
N SER A 141 -18.24 21.48 -3.40
CA SER A 141 -18.77 20.12 -3.34
C SER A 141 -17.69 19.08 -3.67
N ARG A 142 -16.84 19.35 -4.66
CA ARG A 142 -15.67 18.50 -5.00
C ARG A 142 -14.72 18.35 -3.81
N THR A 143 -14.38 19.44 -3.13
CA THR A 143 -13.51 19.43 -1.94
C THR A 143 -14.17 18.69 -0.77
N ALA A 144 -15.47 18.94 -0.52
CA ALA A 144 -16.21 18.23 0.52
C ALA A 144 -16.26 16.72 0.28
N ARG A 145 -16.35 16.28 -0.98
CA ARG A 145 -16.28 14.87 -1.36
C ARG A 145 -14.89 14.27 -1.12
N LEU A 146 -13.81 14.97 -1.49
CA LEU A 146 -12.45 14.51 -1.20
C LEU A 146 -12.20 14.32 0.30
N ILE A 147 -12.66 15.25 1.13
CA ILE A 147 -12.55 15.14 2.60
C ILE A 147 -13.32 13.91 3.10
N ARG A 148 -14.57 13.74 2.69
CA ARG A 148 -15.42 12.62 3.12
C ARG A 148 -14.85 11.27 2.69
N ASP A 149 -14.43 11.17 1.43
CA ASP A 149 -13.86 9.94 0.87
C ASP A 149 -12.52 9.62 1.57
N GLY A 150 -11.68 10.63 1.84
CA GLY A 150 -10.45 10.47 2.62
C GLY A 150 -10.69 9.98 4.05
N GLN A 151 -11.72 10.50 4.73
CA GLN A 151 -12.13 10.01 6.04
C GLN A 151 -12.57 8.54 5.99
N ALA A 152 -13.36 8.16 4.99
CA ALA A 152 -13.77 6.77 4.79
C ALA A 152 -12.57 5.84 4.49
N MET A 153 -11.57 6.34 3.77
CA MET A 153 -10.33 5.60 3.53
C MET A 153 -9.57 5.33 4.83
N VAL A 154 -9.38 6.33 5.70
CA VAL A 154 -8.70 6.16 6.99
C VAL A 154 -9.51 5.32 7.98
N ALA A 155 -10.85 5.37 7.91
CA ALA A 155 -11.74 4.52 8.70
C ALA A 155 -11.76 3.03 8.31
N GLY A 156 -10.75 2.56 7.58
CA GLY A 156 -10.58 1.15 7.17
C GLY A 156 -10.77 0.89 5.68
N GLY A 157 -11.22 1.86 4.90
CA GLY A 157 -11.36 1.73 3.45
C GLY A 157 -10.04 1.44 2.72
N TYR A 158 -8.90 1.89 3.28
CA TYR A 158 -7.56 1.63 2.74
C TYR A 158 -7.25 0.14 2.54
N ARG A 159 -7.88 -0.76 3.30
CA ARG A 159 -7.65 -2.21 3.18
C ARG A 159 -8.02 -2.76 1.80
N ARG A 160 -8.95 -2.11 1.09
CA ARG A 160 -9.31 -2.49 -0.29
C ARG A 160 -8.17 -2.26 -1.29
N LEU A 161 -7.25 -1.33 -1.00
CA LEU A 161 -6.07 -1.10 -1.82
C LEU A 161 -5.04 -2.23 -1.68
N LEU A 162 -5.15 -3.04 -0.63
CA LEU A 162 -4.26 -4.17 -0.35
C LEU A 162 -4.83 -5.49 -0.90
N ALA A 163 -6.09 -5.49 -1.33
CA ALA A 163 -6.79 -6.69 -1.78
C ALA A 163 -6.66 -6.94 -3.30
N VAL A 164 -5.85 -6.13 -4.00
CA VAL A 164 -5.63 -6.21 -5.44
C VAL A 164 -4.38 -7.03 -5.77
#